data_AF-A0A814ZEG6-F1
#
_entry.id   AF-A0A814ZEG6-F1
#
_cell.length_a   1.000
_cell.length_b   1.000
_cell.length_c   1.000
_cell.angle_alpha   90.00
_cell.angle_beta   90.00
_cell.angle_gamma   90.00
#
_symmetry.space_group_name_H-M   'P 1'
#
loop_
_entity.id
_entity.type
_entity.pdbx_description
1 polymer ?
#
loop_
_entity_poly.entity_id
_entity_poly.type
_entity_poly.pdbx_seq_one_letter_code
_entity_poly.pdbx_strand_id
1 'polypeptide(L)'
;MIDDSKATPQFSPFLRIDNYLYNGKMAYLVTSNCCDQFNPLYDGECNQICAPSGGFTGRGDGNCPDFDETAKQLGNVWVAPRG
;
A
#
# COMPACT_ATOMS: atom_id res chain seq x y z
N MET A 1 -42.06 -10.22 -7.79
CA MET A 1 -41.38 -9.60 -8.95
C MET A 1 -39.94 -9.37 -8.51
N ILE A 2 -39.02 -10.01 -9.22
CA ILE A 2 -37.58 -9.95 -8.99
C ILE A 2 -37.12 -8.64 -9.64
N ASP A 3 -36.48 -7.74 -8.91
CA ASP A 3 -35.87 -6.53 -9.48
C ASP A 3 -34.42 -6.44 -8.98
N ASP A 4 -33.55 -6.96 -9.85
CA ASP A 4 -32.19 -6.50 -10.12
C ASP A 4 -31.41 -5.82 -8.98
N SER A 5 -30.80 -6.63 -8.11
CA SER A 5 -29.50 -6.30 -7.51
C SER A 5 -28.44 -6.24 -8.61
N LYS A 6 -28.48 -5.19 -9.43
CA LYS A 6 -27.44 -4.87 -10.41
C LYS A 6 -26.14 -4.71 -9.65
N ALA A 7 -25.16 -5.53 -10.03
CA ALA A 7 -23.83 -5.59 -9.47
C ALA A 7 -23.31 -4.18 -9.14
N THR A 8 -23.19 -3.89 -7.84
CA THR A 8 -22.35 -2.82 -7.33
C THR A 8 -20.98 -3.01 -8.00
N PRO A 9 -20.35 -1.98 -8.60
CA PRO A 9 -19.00 -2.14 -9.13
C PRO A 9 -18.19 -2.75 -8.01
N GLN A 10 -17.68 -3.97 -8.23
CA GLN A 10 -16.85 -4.65 -7.28
C GLN A 10 -15.68 -3.70 -7.07
N PHE A 11 -15.69 -2.97 -5.95
CA PHE A 11 -14.57 -2.17 -5.49
C PHE A 11 -13.49 -3.19 -5.15
N SER A 12 -12.84 -3.73 -6.17
CA SER A 12 -11.58 -4.42 -6.02
C SER A 12 -10.63 -3.35 -5.53
N PRO A 13 -10.17 -3.38 -4.27
CA PRO A 13 -9.16 -2.43 -3.86
C PRO A 13 -8.00 -2.62 -4.83
N PHE A 14 -7.71 -1.59 -5.63
CA PHE A 14 -6.47 -1.57 -6.39
C PHE A 14 -5.37 -1.61 -5.37
N LEU A 15 -4.83 -2.81 -5.21
CA LEU A 15 -3.75 -3.11 -4.31
C LEU A 15 -2.49 -3.19 -5.16
N ARG A 16 -1.50 -2.39 -4.77
CA ARG A 16 -0.19 -2.34 -5.38
C ARG A 16 0.83 -2.68 -4.32
N ILE A 17 1.77 -3.56 -4.66
CA ILE A 17 2.90 -3.91 -3.83
C ILE A 17 4.16 -3.47 -4.57
N ASP A 18 4.87 -2.53 -3.99
CA ASP A 18 6.14 -2.02 -4.52
C ASP A 18 7.30 -2.48 -3.62
N ASN A 19 8.42 -2.85 -4.23
CA ASN A 19 9.62 -3.19 -3.47
C ASN A 19 10.55 -1.99 -3.36
N TYR A 20 11.11 -1.83 -2.16
CA TYR A 20 12.03 -0.77 -1.81
C TYR A 20 13.27 -1.38 -1.16
N LEU A 21 14.40 -0.70 -1.33
CA LEU A 21 15.56 -0.84 -0.47
C LEU A 21 15.49 0.30 0.57
N TYR A 22 15.24 -0.05 1.83
CA TYR A 22 15.14 0.89 2.93
C TYR A 22 16.12 0.47 4.02
N ASN A 23 17.01 1.39 4.43
CA ASN A 23 18.09 1.10 5.39
C ASN A 23 18.92 -0.15 5.04
N GLY A 24 19.17 -0.38 3.74
CA GLY A 24 19.94 -1.52 3.23
C GLY A 24 19.19 -2.87 3.28
N LYS A 25 17.91 -2.88 3.66
CA LYS A 25 17.05 -4.07 3.71
C LYS A 25 15.93 -3.99 2.68
N MET A 26 15.48 -5.16 2.22
CA MET A 26 14.29 -5.24 1.38
C MET A 26 13.05 -4.89 2.19
N ALA A 27 12.23 -4.01 1.64
CA ALA A 27 10.95 -3.61 2.20
C ALA A 27 9.87 -3.60 1.12
N TYR A 28 8.62 -3.85 1.52
CA TYR A 28 7.48 -4.00 0.63
C TYR A 28 6.39 -3.03 1.05
N LEU A 29 6.15 -2.01 0.23
CA LEU A 29 5.10 -1.02 0.47
C LEU A 29 3.81 -1.51 -0.15
N VAL A 30 2.78 -1.64 0.69
CA VAL A 30 1.45 -2.05 0.27
C VAL A 30 0.57 -0.82 0.18
N THR A 31 0.21 -0.44 -1.05
CA THR A 31 -0.63 0.73 -1.32
C THR A 31 -2.02 0.29 -1.74
N SER A 32 -3.04 0.81 -1.04
CA SER A 32 -4.45 0.61 -1.38
C SER A 32 -5.07 1.92 -1.84
N ASN A 33 -5.84 1.89 -2.92
CA ASN A 33 -6.50 3.09 -3.45
C ASN A 33 -7.71 3.58 -2.64
N CYS A 34 -8.10 2.90 -1.55
CA CYS A 34 -9.16 3.40 -0.69
C CYS A 34 -8.60 4.21 0.49
N CYS A 35 -8.95 5.49 0.41
CA CYS A 35 -9.39 6.30 1.53
C CYS A 35 -8.27 6.63 2.54
N ASP A 36 -8.64 6.76 3.81
CA ASP A 36 -7.78 7.17 4.93
C ASP A 36 -7.01 5.99 5.55
N GLN A 37 -6.77 4.92 4.79
CA GLN A 37 -5.98 3.79 5.27
C GLN A 37 -4.50 4.11 5.19
N PHE A 38 -3.76 3.69 6.20
CA PHE A 38 -2.30 3.69 6.15
C PHE A 38 -1.81 2.69 5.11
N ASN A 39 -0.73 3.03 4.42
CA ASN A 39 -0.03 2.15 3.49
C ASN A 39 1.13 1.48 4.26
N PRO A 40 0.97 0.24 4.76
CA PRO A 40 1.99 -0.39 5.57
C PRO A 40 3.21 -0.79 4.72
N LEU A 41 4.37 -0.68 5.36
CA LEU A 41 5.66 -1.15 4.87
C LEU A 41 6.04 -2.41 5.65
N TYR A 42 6.31 -3.50 4.95
CA TYR A 42 6.73 -4.77 5.53
C TYR A 42 8.20 -5.08 5.23
N ASP A 43 8.86 -5.81 6.11
CA ASP A 43 10.14 -6.44 5.81
C ASP A 43 9.97 -7.77 5.03
N GLY A 44 11.09 -8.44 4.72
CA GLY A 44 11.08 -9.76 4.07
C GLY A 44 10.55 -10.91 4.92
N GLU A 45 10.27 -10.68 6.19
CA GLU A 45 9.70 -11.65 7.13
C GLU A 45 8.21 -11.35 7.43
N CYS A 46 7.59 -10.46 6.65
CA CYS A 46 6.21 -10.00 6.80
C CYS A 46 5.94 -9.24 8.12
N ASN A 47 6.96 -8.72 8.80
CA ASN A 47 6.76 -7.83 9.94
C ASN A 47 6.50 -6.41 9.44
N GLN A 48 5.48 -5.76 10.00
CA GLN A 48 5.21 -4.36 9.71
C GLN A 48 6.31 -3.49 10.34
N ILE A 49 6.99 -2.71 9.51
CA ILE A 49 8.01 -1.74 9.95
C ILE A 49 7.30 -0.46 10.41
N CYS A 50 6.44 0.10 9.55
CA CYS A 50 5.72 1.37 9.75
C CYS A 50 4.70 1.56 8.62
N ALA A 51 4.05 2.72 8.58
CA ALA A 51 3.30 3.17 7.41
C ALA A 51 3.78 4.55 6.95
N PRO A 52 4.62 4.65 5.90
CA PRO A 52 5.18 5.94 5.48
C PRO A 52 4.19 6.85 4.76
N SER A 53 3.05 6.33 4.30
CA SER A 53 2.03 7.12 3.59
C SER A 53 0.61 6.62 3.89
N GLY A 54 -0.38 7.32 3.35
CA GLY A 54 -1.79 7.04 3.62
C GLY A 54 -2.24 7.67 4.94
N GLY A 55 -3.35 7.20 5.49
CA GLY A 55 -4.01 7.87 6.61
C GLY A 55 -4.75 9.13 6.17
N PHE A 56 -5.49 9.75 7.09
CA PHE A 56 -6.29 10.95 6.83
C PHE A 56 -5.49 12.13 6.26
N THR A 57 -4.22 12.25 6.65
CA THR A 57 -3.33 13.32 6.19
C THR A 57 -2.51 12.93 4.96
N GLY A 58 -2.50 11.65 4.57
CA GLY A 58 -1.62 11.08 3.55
C GLY A 58 -0.16 10.89 3.99
N ARG A 59 0.21 11.34 5.20
CA ARG A 59 1.60 11.34 5.71
C ARG A 59 2.01 10.08 6.45
N GLY A 60 1.14 9.07 6.47
CA GLY A 60 1.43 7.85 7.20
C GLY A 60 1.33 8.00 8.72
N ASP A 61 1.90 7.04 9.43
CA ASP A 61 1.86 6.92 10.89
C ASP A 61 2.96 7.73 11.61
N GLY A 62 3.88 8.32 10.86
CA GLY A 62 5.00 9.12 11.39
C GLY A 62 6.16 8.29 11.97
N ASN A 63 6.14 6.97 11.87
CA ASN A 63 7.20 6.10 12.41
C ASN A 63 8.41 5.95 11.48
N CYS A 64 8.28 6.34 10.21
CA CYS A 64 9.37 6.35 9.22
C CYS A 64 9.46 7.71 8.50
N PRO A 65 9.89 8.77 9.21
CA PRO A 65 9.92 10.13 8.66
C PRO A 65 10.94 10.31 7.52
N ASP A 66 11.96 9.45 7.47
CA ASP A 66 13.06 9.45 6.50
C ASP A 66 12.80 8.51 5.30
N PHE A 67 11.64 7.84 5.25
CA PHE A 67 11.32 6.90 4.17
C PHE A 67 11.40 7.55 2.79
N ASP A 68 10.79 8.72 2.60
CA ASP A 68 10.77 9.41 1.31
C ASP A 68 12.17 9.86 0.84
N GLU A 69 13.10 10.07 1.78
CA GLU A 69 14.46 10.52 1.50
C GLU A 69 15.44 9.36 1.26
N THR A 70 15.24 8.24 1.97
CA THR A 70 16.21 7.15 2.04
C THR A 70 15.77 5.88 1.30
N ALA A 71 14.47 5.65 1.17
CA ALA A 71 13.96 4.45 0.52
C ALA A 71 14.12 4.55 -1.00
N LYS A 72 14.82 3.57 -1.58
CA LYS A 72 14.99 3.48 -3.02
C LYS A 72 14.01 2.47 -3.58
N GLN A 73 13.06 2.93 -4.40
CA GLN A 73 12.17 2.02 -5.12
C GLN A 73 12.99 1.15 -6.09
N LEU A 74 12.80 -0.17 -6.01
CA LEU A 74 13.43 -1.14 -6.90
C LEU A 74 12.50 -1.51 -8.06
N GLY A 75 11.19 -1.39 -7.87
CA GLY A 75 10.18 -1.74 -8.86
C GLY A 75 8.81 -2.04 -8.25
N ASN A 76 7.97 -2.70 -9.04
CA ASN A 76 6.66 -3.21 -8.63
C ASN A 76 6.71 -4.74 -8.51
N VAL A 77 6.24 -5.26 -7.38
CA VAL A 77 6.13 -6.71 -7.16
C VAL A 77 4.81 -7.21 -7.71
N TRP A 78 3.73 -6.49 -7.44
CA TRP A 78 2.39 -6.91 -7.83
C TRP A 78 1.44 -5.73 -7.99
N VAL A 79 0.52 -5.85 -8.94
CA VAL A 79 -0.56 -4.90 -9.18
C VAL A 79 -1.83 -5.71 -9.44
N ALA A 80 -2.89 -5.45 -8.68
CA ALA A 80 -4.18 -6.07 -8.91
C ALA A 80 -4.69 -5.76 -10.33
N PRO A 81 -5.17 -6.74 -11.11
CA PRO A 81 -5.77 -6.48 -12.42
C PRO A 81 -7.00 -5.58 -12.23
N ARG A 82 -7.15 -4.62 -13.15
CA ARG A 82 -8.39 -3.81 -13.19
C ARG A 82 -9.51 -4.71 -13.70
N GLY A 83 -10.52 -4.93 -12.86
CA GLY A 83 -11.75 -5.64 -13.24
C GLY A 83 -12.61 -4.83 -14.19
#